data_AF-A0A3D0R3X8-F1
#
_entry.id   AF-A0A3D0R3X8-F1
#
_cell.length_a   1.000
_cell.length_b   1.000
_cell.length_c   1.000
_cell.angle_alpha   90.00
_cell.angle_beta   90.00
_cell.angle_gamma   90.00
#
_symmetry.space_group_name_H-M   'P 1'
#
loop_
_entity.id
_entity.type
_entity.pdbx_description
1 polymer ?
#
loop_
_entity_poly.entity_id
_entity_poly.type
_entity_poly.pdbx_seq_one_letter_code
_entity_poly.pdbx_strand_id
1 'polypeptide(L)'
;MQQKNTDHLRRQRLQLGLTLRALAEKCATEGAPVSNSHLSKIERGLYCPSPRLRAVLAHVLEIDVMDFEPHPDTTGTQPVRTTA
;
A
#
# COMPACT_ATOMS: atom_id res chain seq x y z
N MET A 1 19.04 1.94 8.10
CA MET A 1 18.42 1.14 7.03
C MET A 1 16.93 1.48 7.00
N GLN A 2 16.51 2.34 6.08
CA GLN A 2 15.12 2.84 6.02
C GLN A 2 14.23 1.72 5.48
N GLN A 3 13.44 1.10 6.36
CA GLN A 3 12.39 0.17 5.98
C GLN A 3 11.23 0.98 5.45
N LYS A 4 11.01 0.91 4.14
CA LYS A 4 9.93 1.60 3.47
C LYS A 4 8.62 0.96 3.94
N ASN A 5 7.65 1.77 4.35
CA ASN A 5 6.34 1.30 4.82
C ASN A 5 5.66 0.36 3.80
N THR A 6 6.00 0.50 2.52
CA THR A 6 5.53 -0.32 1.39
C THR A 6 6.12 -1.73 1.34
N ASP A 7 7.30 -1.96 1.94
CA ASP A 7 7.82 -3.31 2.14
C ASP A 7 6.95 -4.13 3.11
N HIS A 8 6.19 -3.47 4.00
CA HIS A 8 5.34 -4.15 4.98
C HIS A 8 4.20 -4.93 4.28
N LEU A 9 3.49 -4.31 3.34
CA LEU A 9 2.41 -4.96 2.57
C LEU A 9 2.89 -6.21 1.83
N ARG A 10 4.02 -6.07 1.13
CA ARG A 10 4.60 -7.19 0.38
C ARG A 10 5.05 -8.31 1.31
N ARG A 11 5.69 -7.97 2.44
CA ARG A 11 6.13 -8.96 3.44
C ARG A 11 4.94 -9.68 4.05
N GLN A 12 3.90 -8.96 4.44
CA GLN A 12 2.69 -9.53 5.01
C GLN A 12 2.02 -10.50 4.02
N ARG A 13 1.85 -10.09 2.76
CA ARG A 13 1.32 -10.98 1.73
C ARG A 13 2.15 -12.25 1.58
N LEU A 14 3.48 -12.13 1.58
CA LEU A 14 4.39 -13.27 1.47
C LEU A 14 4.37 -14.16 2.72
N GLN A 15 4.21 -13.60 3.92
CA GLN A 15 4.05 -14.37 5.17
C GLN A 15 2.76 -15.19 5.16
N LEU A 16 1.69 -14.66 4.58
CA LEU A 16 0.43 -15.38 4.35
C LEU A 16 0.51 -16.39 3.19
N GLY A 17 1.67 -16.51 2.52
CA GLY A 17 1.84 -17.40 1.36
C GLY A 17 1.02 -17.00 0.13
N LEU A 18 0.54 -15.76 0.08
CA LEU A 18 -0.36 -15.30 -0.99
C LEU A 18 0.43 -14.78 -2.19
N THR A 19 0.01 -15.18 -3.39
CA THR A 19 0.46 -14.54 -4.63
C THR A 19 -0.34 -13.27 -4.88
N LEU A 20 0.16 -12.37 -5.76
CA LEU A 20 -0.62 -11.20 -6.19
C LEU A 20 -1.98 -11.60 -6.79
N ARG A 21 -2.00 -12.69 -7.57
CA ARG A 21 -3.22 -13.24 -8.16
C ARG A 21 -4.20 -13.71 -7.07
N ALA A 22 -3.71 -14.47 -6.09
CA ALA A 22 -4.53 -14.95 -4.99
C ALA A 22 -5.08 -13.78 -4.15
N LEU A 23 -4.29 -12.73 -3.92
CA LEU A 23 -4.75 -11.52 -3.24
C LEU A 23 -5.83 -10.80 -4.06
N ALA A 24 -5.64 -10.64 -5.37
CA ALA A 24 -6.63 -10.05 -6.26
C ALA A 24 -7.96 -10.82 -6.27
N GLU A 25 -7.89 -12.16 -6.33
CA GLU A 25 -9.05 -13.04 -6.24
C GLU A 25 -9.79 -12.86 -4.91
N LYS A 26 -9.07 -12.86 -3.78
CA LYS A 26 -9.67 -12.59 -2.46
C LYS A 26 -10.35 -11.22 -2.40
N CYS A 27 -9.70 -10.17 -2.91
CA CYS A 27 -10.30 -8.84 -2.94
C CYS A 27 -11.57 -8.80 -3.81
N ALA A 28 -11.59 -9.53 -4.93
CA ALA A 28 -12.78 -9.66 -5.77
C ALA A 28 -13.92 -10.39 -5.06
N THR A 29 -13.63 -11.46 -4.30
CA THR A 29 -14.62 -12.18 -3.48
C THR A 29 -15.24 -11.29 -2.40
N GLU A 30 -14.44 -10.42 -1.79
CA GLU A 30 -14.89 -9.41 -0.80
C GLU A 30 -15.60 -8.21 -1.44
N GLY A 31 -15.80 -8.22 -2.76
CA GLY A 31 -16.53 -7.18 -3.48
C GLY A 31 -15.71 -5.92 -3.81
N ALA A 32 -14.37 -6.03 -3.86
CA ALA A 32 -13.44 -5.00 -4.31
C ALA A 32 -12.44 -5.56 -5.34
N PRO A 33 -12.85 -5.77 -6.60
CA PRO A 33 -11.96 -6.33 -7.62
C PRO A 33 -10.78 -5.39 -7.90
N VAL A 34 -9.57 -5.97 -7.94
CA VAL A 34 -8.32 -5.25 -8.17
C VAL A 34 -7.41 -6.07 -9.08
N SER A 35 -6.63 -5.41 -9.94
CA SER A 35 -5.70 -6.09 -10.83
C SER A 35 -4.33 -6.30 -10.17
N ASN A 36 -3.59 -7.32 -10.61
CA ASN A 36 -2.23 -7.59 -10.16
C ASN A 36 -1.30 -6.37 -10.35
N SER A 37 -1.47 -5.65 -11.46
CA SER A 37 -0.70 -4.43 -11.75
C SER A 37 -1.01 -3.30 -10.76
N HIS A 38 -2.26 -3.15 -10.31
CA HIS A 38 -2.61 -2.20 -9.26
C HIS A 38 -2.04 -2.61 -7.91
N LEU A 39 -2.17 -3.88 -7.53
CA LEU A 39 -1.56 -4.39 -6.30
C LEU A 39 -0.04 -4.18 -6.28
N SER A 40 0.64 -4.44 -7.40
CA SER A 40 2.07 -4.19 -7.52
C SER A 40 2.44 -2.72 -7.35
N LYS A 41 1.62 -1.78 -7.84
CA LYS A 41 1.83 -0.34 -7.62
C LYS A 41 1.60 0.05 -6.16
N ILE A 42 0.58 -0.52 -5.52
CA ILE A 42 0.27 -0.30 -4.10
C ILE A 42 1.42 -0.80 -3.22
N GLU A 43 1.90 -2.03 -3.45
CA GLU A 43 3.07 -2.59 -2.75
C GLU A 43 4.36 -1.78 -2.96
N ARG A 44 4.41 -0.91 -3.97
CA ARG A 44 5.55 -0.02 -4.24
C ARG A 44 5.31 1.41 -3.75
N GLY A 45 4.13 1.71 -3.20
CA GLY A 45 3.73 3.06 -2.79
C GLY A 45 3.47 4.02 -3.94
N LEU A 46 3.40 3.51 -5.17
CA LEU A 46 3.16 4.34 -6.36
C LEU A 46 1.68 4.69 -6.55
N TYR A 47 0.81 4.04 -5.79
CA TYR A 47 -0.63 4.22 -5.89
C TYR A 47 -1.28 4.03 -4.51
N CYS A 48 -2.17 4.96 -4.15
CA CYS A 48 -2.95 4.87 -2.94
C CYS A 48 -4.33 4.26 -3.27
N PRO A 49 -4.70 3.11 -2.67
CA PRO A 49 -5.98 2.47 -2.96
C PRO A 49 -7.16 3.31 -2.48
N SER A 50 -8.28 3.23 -3.22
CA SER A 50 -9.56 3.83 -2.83
C SER A 50 -10.01 3.36 -1.44
N PRO A 51 -10.76 4.16 -0.65
CA PRO A 51 -11.14 3.81 0.72
C PRO A 51 -11.78 2.42 0.88
N ARG A 52 -12.64 2.04 -0.08
CA ARG A 52 -13.27 0.71 -0.11
C ARG A 52 -12.26 -0.42 -0.33
N LEU A 53 -11.34 -0.25 -1.30
CA LEU A 53 -10.31 -1.25 -1.58
C LEU A 53 -9.31 -1.34 -0.42
N ARG A 54 -9.00 -0.22 0.22
CA ARG A 54 -8.13 -0.16 1.39
C ARG A 54 -8.69 -0.95 2.57
N ALA A 55 -9.98 -0.78 2.87
CA ALA A 55 -10.64 -1.54 3.94
C ALA A 55 -10.59 -3.06 3.66
N VAL A 56 -10.84 -3.47 2.42
CA VAL A 56 -10.74 -4.88 2.02
C VAL A 56 -9.32 -5.40 2.12
N LEU A 57 -8.33 -4.66 1.62
CA LEU A 57 -6.93 -5.06 1.70
C LEU A 57 -6.44 -5.18 3.14
N ALA A 58 -6.81 -4.23 4.00
CA ALA A 58 -6.53 -4.26 5.43
C ALA A 58 -7.14 -5.50 6.09
N HIS A 59 -8.39 -5.83 5.75
CA HIS A 59 -9.06 -7.03 6.24
C HIS A 59 -8.38 -8.33 5.76
N VAL A 60 -8.07 -8.43 4.47
CA VAL A 60 -7.49 -9.65 3.86
C VAL A 60 -6.05 -9.89 4.29
N LEU A 61 -5.29 -8.81 4.51
CA LEU A 61 -3.88 -8.89 4.92
C LEU A 61 -3.70 -8.82 6.45
N GLU A 62 -4.78 -8.61 7.20
CA GLU A 62 -4.78 -8.45 8.67
C GLU A 62 -3.82 -7.34 9.14
N ILE A 63 -3.90 -6.19 8.49
CA ILE A 63 -3.08 -4.99 8.76
C ILE A 63 -3.94 -3.76 8.93
N ASP A 64 -3.37 -2.66 9.41
CA ASP A 64 -4.11 -1.42 9.61
C ASP A 64 -4.31 -0.67 8.29
N VAL A 65 -5.46 0.01 8.15
CA VAL A 65 -5.73 0.87 6.98
C VAL A 65 -4.74 2.03 6.89
N MET A 66 -4.13 2.45 8.00
CA MET A 66 -3.11 3.49 8.07
C MET A 66 -1.78 3.06 7.42
N ASP A 67 -1.52 1.76 7.29
CA ASP A 67 -0.31 1.23 6.62
C ASP A 67 -0.30 1.48 5.10
N PHE A 68 -1.45 1.86 4.53
CA PHE A 68 -1.59 2.19 3.10
C PHE A 68 -1.39 3.67 2.79
N GLU A 69 -1.20 4.51 3.81
CA GLU A 69 -0.90 5.91 3.58
C GLU A 69 0.50 6.02 2.96
N PRO A 70 0.64 6.73 1.82
CA PRO A 70 1.95 7.03 1.29
C PRO A 70 2.67 7.82 2.37
N HIS A 71 3.77 7.26 2.89
CA HIS A 71 4.64 8.04 3.76
C HIS A 71 5.05 9.27 2.95
N PRO A 72 4.89 10.50 3.45
CA PRO A 72 5.44 11.66 2.78
C PRO A 72 6.96 11.54 2.81
N ASP A 73 7.51 10.81 1.85
CA ASP A 73 8.92 10.85 1.50
C ASP A 73 9.14 12.25 0.92
N THR A 74 9.41 13.21 1.81
CA THR A 74 10.12 14.48 1.53
C THR A 74 10.02 14.93 0.06
N THR A 75 8.88 15.50 -0.33
CA THR A 75 8.94 16.56 -1.34
C THR A 75 9.90 17.57 -0.77
N GLY A 76 11.00 17.82 -1.48
CA GLY A 76 11.97 18.85 -1.15
C GLY A 76 11.32 20.22 -1.12
N THR A 77 10.62 20.54 -0.04
CA THR A 77 10.33 21.90 0.36
C THR A 77 11.63 22.39 0.99
N GLN A 78 12.48 22.98 0.15
CA GLN A 78 13.57 23.79 0.66
C GLN A 78 12.99 24.81 1.65
N PRO A 79 13.60 25.01 2.83
CA PRO A 79 13.26 26.16 3.65
C PRO A 79 13.58 27.40 2.82
N VAL A 80 12.58 28.25 2.59
CA VAL A 80 12.82 29.56 2.01
C VAL A 80 13.81 30.24 2.93
N ARG A 81 15.02 30.51 2.44
CA ARG A 81 15.96 31.37 3.15
C ARG A 81 15.38 32.77 3.10
N THR A 82 14.68 33.15 4.15
CA THR A 82 14.45 34.55 4.50
C THR A 82 15.78 35.11 4.99
N THR A 83 16.52 35.78 4.11
CA THR A 83 17.53 36.74 4.52
C THR A 83 16.93 38.14 4.34
N ALA A 84 16.82 38.83 5.48
CA ALA A 84 16.50 40.24 5.60
C ALA A 84 17.64 41.14 5.09
#